data_AF-A0A5S4SWY0-F1
#
_entry.id   AF-A0A5S4SWY0-F1
#
_cell.length_a   1.000
_cell.length_b   1.000
_cell.length_c   1.000
_cell.angle_alpha   90.00
_cell.angle_beta   90.00
_cell.angle_gamma   90.00
#
_symmetry.space_group_name_H-M   'P 1'
#
loop_
_entity.id
_entity.type
_entity.pdbx_description
1 polymer ?
#
loop_
_entity_poly.entity_id
_entity_poly.type
_entity_poly.pdbx_seq_one_letter_code
_entity_poly.pdbx_strand_id
1 'polypeptide(L)'
;MSTLVLPLKREYFEQIRAGTKPEEYRLDNPYWRKRLEGRHFDSIELRLGYPKAADAARRMRLPWRGYTMKTIQHPHFGPEPVRVFAIYVGAPEA
;
A
#
# COMPACT_ATOMS: atom_id res chain seq x y z
N MET A 1 16.82 -7.77 6.20
CA MET A 1 15.80 -6.72 6.08
C MET A 1 14.70 -7.19 5.14
N SER A 2 13.43 -7.14 5.58
CA SER A 2 12.26 -7.53 4.80
C SER A 2 11.52 -6.30 4.28
N THR A 3 11.19 -6.30 2.98
CA THR A 3 10.46 -5.21 2.34
C THR A 3 9.16 -5.72 1.75
N LEU A 4 8.03 -5.12 2.11
CA LEU A 4 6.76 -5.37 1.44
C LEU A 4 6.72 -4.58 0.13
N VAL A 5 6.69 -5.27 -1.01
CA VAL A 5 6.59 -4.62 -2.33
C VAL A 5 5.15 -4.62 -2.82
N LEU A 6 4.63 -3.43 -3.15
CA LEU A 6 3.27 -3.20 -3.67
C LEU A 6 3.29 -2.45 -5.01
N PRO A 7 2.82 -3.06 -6.11
CA PRO A 7 2.52 -2.32 -7.34
C PRO A 7 1.19 -1.55 -7.19
N LEU A 8 1.19 -0.29 -7.61
CA LEU A 8 0.07 0.64 -7.53
C LEU A 8 -0.35 1.13 -8.92
N LYS A 9 -1.64 1.50 -9.03
CA LYS A 9 -2.14 2.35 -10.11
C LYS A 9 -1.53 3.75 -10.00
N ARG A 10 -1.41 4.46 -11.14
CA ARG A 10 -0.83 5.81 -11.19
C ARG A 10 -1.50 6.77 -10.24
N GLU A 11 -2.82 6.81 -10.23
CA GLU A 11 -3.61 7.70 -9.36
C GLU A 11 -3.17 7.60 -7.88
N TYR A 12 -3.04 6.39 -7.34
CA TYR A 12 -2.70 6.19 -5.94
C TYR A 12 -1.24 6.42 -5.65
N PHE A 13 -0.35 6.02 -6.58
CA PHE A 13 1.07 6.29 -6.42
C PHE A 13 1.33 7.80 -6.31
N GLU A 14 0.73 8.60 -7.20
CA GLU A 14 0.89 10.06 -7.17
C GLU A 14 0.20 10.69 -5.95
N GLN A 15 -0.98 10.21 -5.53
CA GLN A 15 -1.64 10.71 -4.31
C GLN A 15 -0.82 10.44 -3.05
N ILE A 16 -0.22 9.25 -2.92
CA ILE A 16 0.64 8.93 -1.77
C ILE A 16 1.92 9.77 -1.83
N ARG A 17 2.52 9.91 -3.02
CA ARG A 17 3.69 10.76 -3.23
C ARG A 17 3.42 12.23 -2.89
N ALA A 18 2.22 12.72 -3.18
CA ALA A 18 1.76 14.05 -2.84
C ALA A 18 1.34 14.20 -1.35
N GLY A 19 1.36 13.12 -0.57
CA GLY A 19 0.93 13.11 0.83
C GLY A 19 -0.59 13.19 1.04
N THR A 20 -1.39 13.17 -0.02
CA THR A 20 -2.85 13.30 0.07
C THR A 20 -3.57 11.97 0.33
N LYS A 21 -2.86 10.84 0.18
CA LYS A 21 -3.35 9.50 0.51
C LYS A 21 -2.45 8.83 1.56
N PRO A 22 -2.85 8.80 2.84
CA PRO A 22 -2.02 8.25 3.92
C PRO A 22 -2.11 6.72 4.05
N GLU A 23 -3.06 6.08 3.36
CA GLU A 23 -3.35 4.65 3.48
C GLU A 23 -3.53 3.98 2.12
N GLU A 24 -2.90 2.81 1.95
CA GLU A 24 -3.08 1.91 0.81
C GLU A 24 -3.99 0.75 1.23
N TYR A 25 -5.06 0.50 0.46
CA TYR A 25 -6.07 -0.49 0.80
C TYR A 25 -5.86 -1.78 0.02
N ARG A 26 -5.82 -2.91 0.74
CA ARG A 26 -5.78 -4.25 0.15
C ARG A 26 -6.91 -5.10 0.69
N LEU A 27 -7.63 -5.79 -0.20
CA LEU A 27 -8.76 -6.64 0.19
C LEU A 27 -8.34 -7.66 1.24
N ASP A 28 -9.21 -7.87 2.23
CA ASP A 28 -9.04 -8.94 3.21
C ASP A 28 -9.37 -10.30 2.59
N ASN A 29 -8.42 -10.85 1.85
CA ASN A 29 -8.54 -12.15 1.20
C ASN A 29 -7.35 -13.07 1.59
N PRO A 30 -7.42 -14.38 1.29
CA PRO A 30 -6.37 -15.33 1.68
C PRO A 30 -4.97 -14.95 1.19
N TYR A 31 -4.88 -14.29 0.03
CA TYR A 31 -3.61 -13.82 -0.52
C TYR A 31 -2.97 -12.73 0.35
N TRP A 32 -3.72 -11.71 0.76
CA TRP A 32 -3.21 -10.63 1.59
C TRP A 32 -3.00 -11.05 3.04
N ARG A 33 -3.89 -11.89 3.60
CA ARG A 33 -3.70 -12.49 4.92
C ARG A 33 -2.35 -13.18 5.04
N LYS A 34 -2.02 -14.07 4.10
CA LYS A 34 -0.72 -14.78 4.07
C LYS A 34 0.49 -13.84 4.02
N ARG A 35 0.34 -12.66 3.41
CA ARG A 35 1.42 -11.66 3.25
C ARG A 35 1.54 -10.70 4.42
N LEU A 36 0.49 -10.49 5.21
CA LEU A 36 0.42 -9.42 6.21
C LEU A 36 0.24 -9.96 7.64
N GLU A 37 -0.62 -10.96 7.84
CA GLU A 37 -0.90 -11.48 9.18
C GLU A 37 0.34 -12.17 9.77
N GLY A 38 0.70 -11.78 10.99
CA GLY A 38 1.89 -12.30 11.67
C GLY A 38 3.22 -11.93 11.01
N ARG A 39 3.23 -10.98 10.05
CA ARG A 39 4.44 -10.52 9.34
C ARG A 39 4.85 -9.13 9.80
N HIS A 40 6.14 -8.98 10.05
CA HIS A 40 6.78 -7.69 10.24
C HIS A 40 7.73 -7.39 9.08
N PHE A 41 7.70 -6.13 8.63
CA PHE A 41 8.59 -5.60 7.61
C PHE A 41 9.39 -4.44 8.18
N ASP A 42 10.57 -4.20 7.64
CA ASP A 42 11.35 -3.01 7.95
C ASP A 42 10.86 -1.82 7.10
N SER A 43 10.47 -2.10 5.86
CA SER A 43 10.06 -1.07 4.90
C SER A 43 8.96 -1.56 3.96
N ILE A 44 8.27 -0.62 3.34
CA ILE A 44 7.35 -0.84 2.23
C ILE A 44 7.89 -0.13 0.98
N GLU A 45 7.82 -0.81 -0.16
CA GLU A 45 8.21 -0.26 -1.46
C GLU A 45 7.01 -0.24 -2.39
N LEU A 46 6.56 0.97 -2.73
CA LEU A 46 5.48 1.21 -3.67
C LEU A 46 6.08 1.40 -5.07
N ARG A 47 5.47 0.77 -6.08
CA ARG A 47 5.91 0.82 -7.48
C ARG A 47 4.79 1.31 -8.38
N LEU A 48 5.11 2.24 -9.29
CA LEU A 48 4.19 2.63 -10.36
C LEU A 48 4.25 1.58 -11.49
N GLY A 49 3.29 0.66 -11.51
CA GLY A 49 3.28 -0.48 -12.43
C GLY A 49 4.48 -1.43 -12.24
N TYR A 50 5.07 -1.90 -13.33
CA TYR A 50 6.26 -2.76 -13.35
C TYR A 50 7.47 -2.02 -13.95
N PRO A 51 8.11 -1.12 -13.19
CA PRO A 51 9.24 -0.35 -13.70
C PRO A 51 10.47 -1.22 -13.93
N LYS A 52 11.23 -0.93 -15.00
CA LYS A 52 12.59 -1.47 -15.20
C LYS A 52 13.47 -1.12 -14.00
N ALA A 53 14.54 -1.88 -13.77
CA ALA A 53 15.43 -1.74 -12.62
C ALA A 53 15.94 -0.30 -12.39
N ALA A 54 16.23 0.42 -13.48
CA ALA A 54 16.79 1.78 -13.46
C ALA A 54 15.76 2.91 -13.24
N ASP A 55 14.46 2.63 -13.24
CA ASP A 55 13.43 3.67 -13.17
C ASP A 55 13.07 4.00 -11.71
N ALA A 56 13.96 4.77 -11.07
CA ALA A 56 13.84 5.18 -9.67
C ALA A 56 12.65 6.13 -9.41
N ALA A 57 12.26 6.94 -10.40
CA ALA A 57 11.13 7.86 -10.29
C ALA A 57 9.78 7.14 -10.08
N ARG A 58 9.70 5.86 -10.45
CA ARG A 58 8.53 4.99 -10.30
C ARG A 58 8.57 4.12 -9.05
N ARG A 59 9.45 4.44 -8.09
CA ARG A 59 9.62 3.69 -6.85
C ARG A 59 9.61 4.65 -5.67
N MET A 60 8.95 4.25 -4.60
CA MET A 60 8.93 4.97 -3.35
C MET A 60 9.10 3.97 -2.21
N ARG A 61 10.12 4.19 -1.38
CA ARG A 61 10.38 3.36 -0.20
C ARG A 61 10.06 4.17 1.05
N LEU A 62 9.25 3.58 1.93
CA LEU A 62 8.81 4.17 3.19
C LEU A 62 9.07 3.20 4.33
N PRO A 63 9.21 3.67 5.58
CA PRO A 63 9.23 2.79 6.73
C PRO A 63 7.92 2.01 6.84
N TRP A 64 7.99 0.74 7.20
CA TRP A 64 6.78 -0.04 7.49
C TRP A 64 6.19 0.42 8.83
N ARG A 65 4.92 0.82 8.81
CA ARG A 65 4.19 1.31 10.00
C ARG A 65 3.02 0.41 10.39
N GLY A 66 2.92 -0.78 9.78
CA GLY A 66 1.81 -1.68 10.00
C GLY A 66 0.58 -1.35 9.16
N TYR A 67 -0.55 -1.92 9.58
CA TYR A 67 -1.85 -1.72 8.98
C TYR A 67 -2.94 -1.75 10.05
N THR A 68 -4.12 -1.26 9.72
CA THR A 68 -5.36 -1.51 10.48
C THR A 68 -6.39 -2.23 9.62
N MET A 69 -7.33 -2.94 10.24
CA MET A 69 -8.46 -3.52 9.53
C MET A 69 -9.59 -2.49 9.45
N LYS A 70 -10.12 -2.25 8.26
CA LYS A 70 -11.24 -1.32 8.02
C LYS A 70 -12.30 -1.95 7.14
N THR A 71 -13.54 -1.51 7.27
CA THR A 71 -14.60 -1.77 6.29
C THR A 71 -14.82 -0.49 5.50
N ILE A 72 -14.65 -0.54 4.18
CA ILE A 72 -14.78 0.63 3.29
C ILE A 72 -15.66 0.30 2.10
N GLN A 73 -16.32 1.31 1.56
CA GLN A 73 -16.88 1.28 0.21
C GLN A 73 -15.88 1.96 -0.72
N HIS A 74 -15.51 1.31 -1.82
CA HIS A 74 -14.46 1.83 -2.70
C HIS A 74 -14.73 1.46 -4.17
N PRO A 75 -14.65 2.40 -5.12
CA PRO A 75 -15.01 2.15 -6.52
C PRO A 75 -14.31 0.94 -7.17
N HIS A 76 -13.04 0.68 -6.84
CA HIS A 76 -12.31 -0.48 -7.38
C HIS A 76 -12.67 -1.83 -6.74
N PHE A 77 -13.41 -1.84 -5.63
CA PHE A 77 -13.85 -3.06 -4.95
C PHE A 77 -15.34 -3.36 -5.19
N GLY A 78 -16.05 -2.45 -5.85
CA GLY A 78 -17.48 -2.56 -6.13
C GLY A 78 -18.33 -1.68 -5.21
N PRO A 79 -19.66 -1.76 -5.35
CA PRO A 79 -20.60 -0.92 -4.60
C PRO A 79 -20.77 -1.37 -3.15
N GLU A 80 -20.44 -2.61 -2.82
CA GLU A 80 -20.64 -3.13 -1.46
C GLU A 80 -19.48 -2.74 -0.52
N PRO A 81 -19.75 -2.49 0.77
CA PRO A 81 -18.70 -2.35 1.77
C PRO A 81 -17.88 -3.64 1.88
N VAL A 82 -16.55 -3.52 1.84
CA VAL A 82 -15.62 -4.63 1.93
C VAL A 82 -14.61 -4.43 3.05
N ARG A 83 -14.16 -5.54 3.65
CA ARG A 83 -13.09 -5.50 4.65
C ARG A 83 -11.72 -5.43 3.95
N VAL A 84 -10.86 -4.55 4.45
CA VAL A 84 -9.54 -4.27 3.88
C VAL A 84 -8.47 -4.16 4.96
N PHE A 85 -7.25 -4.48 4.57
CA PHE A 85 -6.01 -4.01 5.19
C PHE A 85 -5.76 -2.58 4.76
N ALA A 86 -5.86 -1.63 5.69
CA ALA A 86 -5.46 -0.23 5.52
C ALA A 86 -3.99 -0.08 5.95
N ILE A 87 -3.08 -0.18 4.97
CA ILE A 87 -1.64 -0.13 5.16
C ILE A 87 -1.19 1.33 5.23
N TYR A 88 -0.47 1.69 6.28
CA TYR A 88 0.04 3.05 6.45
C TYR A 88 1.16 3.35 5.44
N VAL A 89 0.96 4.39 4.62
CA VAL A 89 1.88 4.87 3.59
C VAL A 89 2.07 6.39 3.64
N GLY A 90 1.45 7.08 4.59
CA GLY A 90 1.68 8.50 4.84
C GLY A 90 3.14 8.75 5.25
N ALA A 91 3.68 9.88 4.79
CA ALA A 91 4.96 10.39 5.28
C ALA A 91 4.90 10.58 6.82
N PRO A 92 6.04 10.57 7.53
CA PRO A 92 6.07 11.21 8.84
C PRO A 92 5.61 12.67 8.67
N GLU A 93 4.70 13.14 9.51
CA GLU A 93 4.55 14.58 9.69
C GLU A 93 5.94 15.14 10.00
N ALA A 94 6.34 16.17 9.26
CA ALA A 94 7.63 16.83 9.39
C ALA A 94 7.71 17.65 10.68
#